data_AF-A0A924PS23-F1
#
_entry.id   AF-A0A924PS23-F1
#
_cell.length_a   1.000
_cell.length_b   1.000
_cell.length_c   1.000
_cell.angle_alpha   90.00
_cell.angle_beta   90.00
_cell.angle_gamma   90.00
#
_symmetry.space_group_name_H-M   'P 1'
#
loop_
_entity.id
_entity.type
_entity.pdbx_description
1 polymer ?
#
loop_
_entity_poly.entity_id
_entity_poly.type
_entity_poly.pdbx_seq_one_letter_code
_entity_poly.pdbx_strand_id
1 'polypeptide(L)' 'MIRIDAVWLAIEPMDMRAGTDTALARVVKVFGAAHPHQAYLF' A
#
# COMPACT_ATOMS: atom_id res chain seq x y z
N MET A 1 15.46 -4.27 -12.15
CA MET A 1 15.64 -3.48 -10.92
C MET A 1 14.37 -2.67 -10.70
N ILE A 2 13.77 -2.69 -9.51
CA ILE A 2 12.55 -1.90 -9.19
C ILE A 2 12.99 -0.62 -8.47
N ARG A 3 12.54 0.55 -8.94
CA ARG A 3 12.78 1.86 -8.30
C ARG A 3 11.73 2.12 -7.22
N ILE A 4 12.18 2.48 -6.02
CA ILE A 4 11.33 2.85 -4.88
C ILE A 4 11.86 4.17 -4.32
N ASP A 5 11.03 5.21 -4.37
CA ASP A 5 11.36 6.56 -3.88
C ASP A 5 10.90 6.78 -2.44
N ALA A 6 9.84 6.09 -1.99
CA ALA A 6 9.34 6.16 -0.62
C ALA A 6 8.70 4.84 -0.16
N VAL A 7 8.71 4.59 1.15
CA VAL A 7 8.08 3.44 1.80
C VAL A 7 7.13 3.91 2.89
N TRP A 8 5.93 3.36 2.91
CA TRP A 8 4.90 3.63 3.92
C TRP A 8 4.58 2.37 4.71
N LEU A 9 4.52 2.49 6.02
CA LEU A 9 4.24 1.37 6.93
C LEU A 9 2.83 1.52 7.53
N ALA A 10 1.98 0.50 7.33
CA ALA A 10 0.73 0.39 8.04
C ALA A 10 1.00 0.02 9.50
N ILE A 11 0.30 0.68 10.42
CA ILE A 11 0.38 0.39 11.85
C ILE A 11 -0.79 -0.47 12.35
N GLU A 12 -1.84 -0.62 11.54
CA GLU A 12 -2.97 -1.50 11.86
C GLU A 12 -2.94 -2.72 10.95
N PRO A 13 -3.19 -3.93 11.50
CA PRO A 13 -3.10 -5.17 10.76
C PRO A 13 -4.10 -5.23 9.61
N MET A 14 -3.70 -5.87 8.52
CA MET A 14 -4.57 -6.19 7.39
C MET A 14 -4.69 -7.71 7.24
N ASP A 15 -5.88 -8.19 6.90
CA ASP A 15 -6.02 -9.58 6.46
C ASP A 15 -5.37 -9.73 5.07
N MET A 16 -4.20 -10.34 5.03
CA MET A 16 -3.44 -10.57 3.81
C MET A 16 -4.13 -11.57 2.85
N ARG A 17 -5.16 -12.29 3.29
CA ARG A 17 -5.98 -13.17 2.44
C ARG A 17 -6.98 -12.38 1.60
N ALA A 18 -7.26 -11.13 1.95
CA ALA A 18 -8.16 -10.26 1.19
C ALA A 18 -7.59 -9.82 -0.18
N GLY A 19 -6.32 -10.14 -0.46
CA GLY A 19 -5.69 -9.92 -1.76
C GLY A 19 -5.24 -8.49 -2.02
N THR A 20 -4.69 -8.27 -3.22
CA THR A 20 -4.06 -7.00 -3.63
C THR A 20 -5.04 -5.86 -3.84
N ASP A 21 -6.26 -6.15 -4.29
CA ASP A 21 -7.28 -5.11 -4.54
C ASP A 21 -7.74 -4.46 -3.24
N THR A 22 -7.91 -5.26 -2.19
CA THR A 22 -8.23 -4.76 -0.84
C THR A 22 -7.08 -3.93 -0.27
N ALA A 23 -5.83 -4.38 -0.47
CA ALA A 23 -4.65 -3.62 -0.07
C ALA A 23 -4.58 -2.27 -0.79
N LEU A 24 -4.82 -2.26 -2.11
CA LEU A 24 -4.82 -1.04 -2.92
C LEU A 24 -5.97 -0.10 -2.54
N ALA A 25 -7.16 -0.62 -2.28
CA ALA A 25 -8.28 0.16 -1.79
C ALA A 25 -7.96 0.83 -0.45
N ARG A 26 -7.21 0.16 0.44
CA ARG A 26 -6.73 0.76 1.69
C ARG A 26 -5.71 1.88 1.44
N VAL A 27 -4.78 1.71 0.50
CA VAL A 27 -3.87 2.80 0.08
C VAL A 27 -4.68 4.02 -0.35
N VAL A 28 -5.63 3.83 -1.27
CA VAL A 28 -6.46 4.92 -1.80
C VAL A 28 -7.31 5.56 -0.70
N LYS A 29 -7.84 4.76 0.24
CA LYS A 29 -8.63 5.28 1.37
C LYS A 29 -7.81 6.18 2.30
N VAL A 30 -6.55 5.83 2.58
CA VAL A 30 -5.69 6.57 3.53
C VAL A 30 -4.98 7.75 2.87
N PHE A 31 -4.46 7.56 1.66
CA PHE A 31 -3.61 8.53 0.97
C PHE A 31 -4.31 9.25 -0.19
N GLY A 32 -5.57 8.92 -0.50
CA GLY A 32 -6.36 9.49 -1.60
C GLY A 32 -6.05 8.89 -2.98
N ALA A 33 -4.81 8.46 -3.22
CA ALA A 33 -4.39 7.80 -4.45
C ALA A 33 -3.16 6.90 -4.23
N ALA A 34 -2.99 5.91 -5.09
CA ALA A 34 -1.74 5.17 -5.18
C ALA A 34 -0.79 5.89 -6.16
N HIS A 35 0.44 6.12 -5.72
CA HIS A 35 1.45 6.84 -6.51
C HIS A 35 2.51 5.86 -7.05
N PRO A 36 3.03 6.08 -8.27
CA PRO A 36 4.15 5.30 -8.80
C PRO A 36 5.39 5.38 -7.91
N HIS A 37 6.23 4.34 -7.97
CA HIS A 37 7.51 4.26 -7.24
C HIS A 37 7.40 4.36 -5.71
N GLN A 38 6.23 4.11 -5.14
CA GLN A 38 6.04 4.00 -3.70
C GLN A 38 5.76 2.55 -3.29
N ALA A 39 6.30 2.14 -2.16
CA ALA A 39 6.03 0.84 -1.55
C ALA A 39 5.13 1.02 -0.32
N TYR A 40 4.12 0.16 -0.19
CA TYR A 40 3.22 0.11 0.95
C TYR A 40 3.39 -1.23 1.65
N LEU A 41 3.85 -1.19 2.90
CA LEU A 41 4.05 -2.36 3.75
C LEU A 41 2.86 -2.46 4.72
N PHE A 42 2.15 -3.59 4.65
CA PHE A 42 0.94 -3.86 5.41
C PHE A 42 1.15 -4.91 6.49
#